data_AF-P59084-F1
#
_entry.id   AF-P59084-F1
#
_cell.length_a   1.000
_cell.length_b   1.000
_cell.length_c   1.000
_cell.angle_alpha   90.00
_cell.angle_beta   90.00
_cell.angle_gamma   90.00
#
_symmetry.space_group_name_H-M   'P 1'
#
loop_
_entity.id
_entity.type
_entity.pdbx_description
1 polymer ?
#
loop_
_entity_poly.entity_id
_entity_poly.type
_entity_poly.pdbx_seq_one_letter_code
_entity_poly.pdbx_strand_id
1 'polypeptide(L)' 'AAPCFCPGKPDRGDLWILRGTCPGGYGYTSNCYKWPNICCYPH' A
#
# COMPACT_ATOMS: atom_id res chain seq x y z
N ALA A 1 -9.46 -0.37 0.00
CA ALA A 1 -9.02 0.68 0.95
C ALA A 1 -9.00 2.03 0.24
N ALA A 2 -8.54 3.12 0.86
CA ALA A 2 -8.39 4.39 0.14
C ALA A 2 -7.27 4.27 -0.91
N PRO A 3 -7.37 4.91 -2.08
CA PRO A 3 -6.31 4.83 -3.08
C PRO A 3 -5.05 5.55 -2.59
N CYS A 4 -3.89 4.95 -2.86
CA CYS A 4 -2.60 5.55 -2.62
C CYS A 4 -1.71 5.47 -3.85
N PHE A 5 -0.91 6.51 -4.07
CA PHE A 5 0.11 6.55 -5.12
C PHE A 5 1.50 6.65 -4.52
N CYS A 6 2.43 5.88 -5.10
CA CYS A 6 3.83 5.90 -4.73
C CYS A 6 4.72 6.04 -5.96
N PRO A 7 5.83 6.79 -5.85
CA PRO A 7 6.75 6.98 -6.97
C PRO A 7 7.32 5.63 -7.44
N GLY A 8 7.34 5.43 -8.76
CA GLY A 8 7.80 4.17 -9.38
C GLY A 8 6.78 3.03 -9.39
N LYS A 9 5.54 3.25 -8.94
CA LYS A 9 4.45 2.28 -9.09
C LYS A 9 3.49 2.73 -10.20
N PRO A 10 3.10 1.83 -11.12
CA PRO A 10 2.35 2.20 -12.32
C PRO A 10 0.89 2.57 -12.04
N ASP A 11 0.33 2.13 -10.90
CA ASP A 11 -1.10 2.28 -10.61
C ASP A 11 -1.34 2.81 -9.19
N ARG A 12 -2.59 2.78 -8.73
CA ARG A 12 -2.98 3.01 -7.34
C ARG A 12 -2.78 1.73 -6.52
N GLY A 13 -2.41 1.89 -5.26
CA GLY A 13 -2.39 0.84 -4.24
C GLY A 13 -3.45 1.09 -3.16
N ASP A 14 -3.62 0.12 -2.27
CA ASP A 14 -4.45 0.25 -1.08
C ASP A 14 -3.70 0.97 0.05
N LEU A 15 -4.25 2.09 0.50
CA LEU A 15 -3.80 2.80 1.69
C LEU A 15 -4.31 2.11 2.96
N TRP A 16 -3.37 1.67 3.78
CA TRP A 16 -3.61 1.16 5.12
C TRP A 16 -3.16 2.19 6.14
N ILE A 17 -4.11 2.69 6.91
CA ILE A 17 -3.90 3.77 7.90
C ILE A 17 -3.25 3.19 9.16
N LEU A 18 -2.28 3.91 9.72
CA LEU A 18 -1.59 3.56 10.99
C LEU A 18 -1.02 2.14 10.98
N ARG A 19 -0.50 1.71 9.83
CA ARG A 19 0.01 0.36 9.62
C ARG A 19 1.39 0.44 9.00
N GLY A 20 2.34 -0.32 9.57
CA GLY A 20 3.70 -0.41 9.04
C GLY A 20 3.90 -1.55 8.04
N THR A 21 2.95 -2.48 7.94
CA THR A 21 3.05 -3.61 7.02
C THR A 21 1.72 -3.88 6.36
N CYS A 22 1.75 -4.32 5.11
CA CYS A 22 0.57 -4.74 4.38
C CYS A 22 -0.03 -5.98 5.03
N PRO A 23 -1.36 -6.07 5.16
CA PRO A 23 -1.98 -7.28 5.67
C PRO A 23 -1.71 -8.46 4.74
N GLY A 24 -1.25 -9.56 5.33
CA GLY A 24 -1.12 -10.85 4.64
C GLY A 24 -2.49 -11.39 4.23
N GLY A 25 -2.52 -12.17 3.14
CA GLY A 25 -3.74 -12.81 2.63
C GLY A 25 -4.48 -12.04 1.53
N TYR A 26 -4.12 -10.77 1.30
CA TYR A 26 -4.74 -9.92 0.26
C TYR A 26 -4.02 -9.98 -1.10
N GLY A 27 -2.92 -10.74 -1.22
CA GLY A 27 -2.16 -10.84 -2.48
C GLY A 27 -1.23 -9.67 -2.78
N TYR A 28 -0.99 -8.77 -1.80
CA TYR A 28 -0.02 -7.68 -1.95
C TYR A 28 1.40 -8.23 -2.19
N THR A 29 1.99 -7.89 -3.33
CA THR A 29 3.35 -8.27 -3.74
C THR A 29 4.38 -7.18 -3.48
N SER A 30 3.93 -5.92 -3.36
CA SER A 30 4.82 -4.81 -3.08
C SER A 30 4.13 -3.75 -2.23
N ASN A 31 4.94 -2.91 -1.59
CA ASN A 31 4.43 -1.87 -0.74
C ASN A 31 5.34 -0.64 -0.75
N CYS A 32 4.79 0.44 -0.23
CA CYS A 32 5.43 1.73 -0.12
C CYS A 32 5.03 2.35 1.21
N TYR A 33 6.03 2.70 2.02
CA TYR A 33 5.80 3.30 3.31
C TYR A 33 5.47 4.79 3.15
N LYS A 34 4.33 5.22 3.69
CA LYS A 34 3.90 6.63 3.76
C LYS A 34 3.60 6.98 5.21
N TRP A 35 4.64 7.15 6.01
CA TRP A 35 4.51 7.34 7.47
C TRP A 35 3.38 8.33 7.81
N PRO A 36 2.42 7.96 8.68
CA PRO A 36 2.36 6.75 9.52
C PRO A 36 1.62 5.56 8.88
N ASN A 37 1.35 5.63 7.58
CA ASN A 37 0.56 4.68 6.79
C ASN A 37 1.45 3.83 5.87
N ILE A 38 0.84 2.84 5.24
CA ILE A 38 1.47 2.03 4.19
C ILE A 38 0.55 1.92 2.98
N CYS A 39 1.15 1.85 1.80
CA CYS A 39 0.46 1.63 0.54
C CYS A 39 0.85 0.30 -0.03
N CYS A 40 -0.14 -0.53 -0.32
CA CYS A 40 0.03 -1.91 -0.71
C CYS A 40 -0.39 -2.12 -2.15
N TYR A 41 0.36 -2.93 -2.89
CA TYR A 41 0.21 -3.18 -4.32
C TYR A 41 0.33 -4.67 -4.64
N PRO A 42 -0.31 -5.18 -5.70
CA PRO A 42 -1.36 -4.49 -6.49
C PRO A 42 -2.60 -4.20 -5.62
N HIS A 43 -3.39 -3.21 -6.02
CA HIS A 43 -4.71 -2.98 -5.43
C HIS A 43 -5.64 -4.15 -5.71
#